data_AF-A0AA85BJI7-F1
#
_entry.id   AF-A0AA85BJI7-F1
#
_cell.length_a   1.000
_cell.length_b   1.000
_cell.length_c   1.000
_cell.angle_alpha   90.00
_cell.angle_beta   90.00
_cell.angle_gamma   90.00
#
_symmetry.space_group_name_H-M   'P 1'
#
loop_
_entity.id
_entity.type
_entity.pdbx_description
1 polymer ?
#
loop_
_entity_poly.entity_id
_entity_poly.type
_entity_poly.pdbx_seq_one_letter_code
_entity_poly.pdbx_strand_id
1 'polypeptide(L)'
;MSTSTILVPVVAIRSLYLFCAVRVLTGLTSASWFPGFYQLWAAWAPPNERGLLIGFAYAGLHVGSAITMPITGALCQTSLGWSLVFYFYGAVSFVYCMIWFMFVYDEPKLNPRISMKEKTYLESTCPVIMKNSQGKIPIKSILTSLPVWAFIVVNIGIDWNLYTFLTSVPTYMREVLHFDFQQNALLSSLPYIGMWIGQLIFGWISDILLTRRILTLSVVRKLMNSIGE
;
A
#
# COMPACT_ATOMS: atom_id res chain seq x y z
N MET A 1 7.49 -12.89 0.50
CA MET A 1 7.68 -11.79 1.48
C MET A 1 7.88 -12.32 2.90
N SER A 2 6.89 -12.96 3.54
CA SER A 2 6.96 -13.35 4.97
C SER A 2 8.10 -14.31 5.32
N THR A 3 8.32 -15.34 4.51
CA THR A 3 9.43 -16.30 4.69
C THR A 3 10.80 -15.66 4.50
N SER A 4 10.95 -14.82 3.47
CA SER A 4 12.18 -14.07 3.20
C SER A 4 12.53 -13.12 4.35
N THR A 5 11.54 -12.46 4.96
CA THR A 5 11.73 -11.56 6.11
C THR A 5 12.27 -12.29 7.35
N ILE A 6 11.75 -13.48 7.66
CA ILE A 6 12.19 -14.30 8.80
C ILE A 6 13.65 -14.77 8.63
N LEU A 7 14.09 -15.00 7.39
CA LEU A 7 15.45 -15.43 7.10
C LEU A 7 16.50 -14.32 7.30
N VAL A 8 16.10 -13.04 7.27
CA VAL A 8 17.00 -11.89 7.29
C VAL A 8 18.00 -11.90 8.45
N PRO A 9 17.60 -12.08 9.72
CA PRO A 9 18.55 -12.08 10.83
C PRO A 9 19.61 -13.17 10.73
N VAL A 10 19.22 -14.36 10.26
CA VAL A 10 20.11 -15.53 10.14
C VAL A 10 21.14 -15.32 9.03
N VAL A 11 20.74 -14.78 7.88
CA VAL A 11 21.65 -14.56 6.75
C VAL A 11 22.54 -13.34 6.95
N ALA A 12 22.05 -12.30 7.62
CA ALA A 12 22.79 -11.06 7.86
C ALA A 12 24.08 -11.28 8.65
N ILE A 13 24.07 -12.21 9.61
CA ILE A 13 25.23 -12.53 10.44
C ILE A 13 26.23 -13.43 9.70
N ARG A 14 25.78 -14.20 8.70
CA ARG A 14 26.61 -15.21 8.02
C ARG A 14 27.33 -14.69 6.79
N SER A 15 26.67 -13.90 5.94
CA SER A 15 27.28 -13.40 4.70
C SER A 15 26.50 -12.25 4.10
N LEU A 16 27.23 -11.20 3.71
CA LEU A 16 26.67 -10.06 2.98
C LEU A 16 26.02 -10.49 1.65
N TYR A 17 26.62 -11.43 0.93
CA TYR A 17 26.09 -11.90 -0.36
C TYR A 17 24.75 -12.61 -0.20
N LEU A 18 24.60 -13.47 0.81
CA LEU A 18 23.31 -14.12 1.09
C LEU A 18 22.26 -13.11 1.54
N PHE A 19 22.65 -12.13 2.36
CA PHE A 19 21.75 -11.04 2.74
C PHE A 19 21.23 -10.27 1.52
N CYS A 20 22.12 -9.87 0.60
CA CYS A 20 21.74 -9.21 -0.65
C CYS A 20 20.80 -10.08 -1.49
N ALA A 21 21.08 -11.38 -1.63
CA ALA A 21 20.22 -12.31 -2.37
C ALA A 21 18.81 -12.40 -1.76
N VAL A 22 18.70 -12.50 -0.43
CA VAL A 22 17.40 -12.51 0.26
C VAL A 22 16.65 -11.19 0.06
N ARG A 23 17.35 -10.05 0.05
CA ARG A 23 16.72 -8.74 -0.21
C ARG A 23 16.16 -8.63 -1.64
N VAL A 24 16.89 -9.13 -2.64
CA VAL A 24 16.39 -9.20 -4.02
C VAL A 24 15.14 -10.07 -4.10
N LEU A 25 15.14 -11.24 -3.46
CA LEU A 25 13.97 -12.11 -3.42
C LEU A 25 12.77 -11.44 -2.73
N THR A 26 12.98 -10.73 -1.63
CA THR A 26 11.91 -9.97 -0.97
C THR A 26 11.30 -8.96 -1.94
N GLY A 27 12.12 -8.17 -2.65
CA GLY A 27 11.68 -7.18 -3.63
C GLY A 27 10.87 -7.78 -4.79
N LEU A 28 11.32 -8.92 -5.34
CA LEU A 28 10.59 -9.64 -6.39
C LEU A 28 9.21 -10.10 -5.91
N THR A 29 9.12 -10.63 -4.69
CA THR A 29 7.84 -11.09 -4.15
C THR A 29 6.89 -9.93 -3.80
N SER A 30 7.41 -8.79 -3.35
CA SER A 30 6.57 -7.62 -3.03
C SER A 30 6.04 -6.91 -4.28
N ALA A 31 6.78 -6.93 -5.39
CA ALA A 31 6.36 -6.28 -6.64
C ALA A 31 5.04 -6.83 -7.20
N SER A 32 4.72 -8.09 -6.90
CA SER A 32 3.50 -8.75 -7.38
C SER A 32 2.22 -8.27 -6.66
N TRP A 33 2.36 -7.54 -5.55
CA TRP A 33 1.24 -7.16 -4.70
C TRP A 33 0.32 -6.12 -5.37
N PHE A 34 0.87 -5.04 -5.92
CA PHE A 34 0.06 -3.95 -6.51
C PHE A 34 -0.81 -4.41 -7.69
N PRO A 35 -0.30 -5.17 -8.69
CA PRO A 35 -1.15 -5.66 -9.77
C PRO A 35 -2.29 -6.56 -9.29
N GLY A 36 -1.99 -7.48 -8.36
CA GLY A 36 -2.99 -8.35 -7.76
C GLY A 36 -4.05 -7.59 -6.96
N PHE A 37 -3.63 -6.57 -6.21
CA PHE A 37 -4.51 -5.66 -5.48
C PHE A 37 -5.51 -4.95 -6.41
N TYR A 38 -5.03 -4.35 -7.51
CA TYR A 38 -5.90 -3.69 -8.48
C TYR A 38 -6.81 -4.67 -9.22
N GLN A 39 -6.34 -5.88 -9.50
CA GLN A 39 -7.14 -6.93 -10.11
C GLN A 39 -8.27 -7.39 -9.19
N LEU A 40 -7.99 -7.58 -7.90
CA LEU A 40 -8.99 -7.94 -6.91
C LEU A 40 -10.07 -6.86 -6.80
N TRP A 41 -9.68 -5.60 -6.65
CA TRP A 41 -10.65 -4.49 -6.63
C TRP A 41 -11.40 -4.33 -7.94
N ALA A 42 -10.80 -4.70 -9.07
CA ALA A 42 -11.51 -4.68 -10.32
C ALA A 42 -12.68 -5.67 -10.36
N ALA A 43 -12.60 -6.78 -9.62
CA ALA A 43 -13.64 -7.81 -9.53
C ALA A 43 -14.66 -7.54 -8.42
N TRP A 44 -14.21 -6.93 -7.33
CA TRP A 44 -15.00 -6.72 -6.10
C TRP A 44 -15.59 -5.33 -5.95
N ALA A 45 -15.05 -4.30 -6.61
CA ALA A 45 -15.57 -2.93 -6.51
C ALA A 45 -16.29 -2.47 -7.79
N PRO A 46 -17.57 -2.07 -7.68
CA PRO A 46 -18.31 -1.39 -8.75
C PRO A 46 -17.56 -0.14 -9.23
N PRO A 47 -17.61 0.20 -10.53
CA PRO A 47 -16.85 1.34 -11.08
C PRO A 47 -17.08 2.68 -10.38
N ASN A 48 -18.30 2.91 -9.88
CA ASN A 48 -18.67 4.15 -9.18
C ASN A 48 -18.09 4.25 -7.77
N GLU A 49 -17.87 3.11 -7.10
CA GLU A 49 -17.41 3.04 -5.70
C GLU A 49 -15.92 2.67 -5.60
N ARG A 50 -15.33 2.15 -6.68
CA ARG A 50 -13.95 1.66 -6.73
C ARG A 50 -12.92 2.68 -6.29
N GLY A 51 -13.08 3.94 -6.68
CA GLY A 51 -12.16 5.00 -6.27
C GLY A 51 -12.12 5.19 -4.76
N LEU A 52 -13.29 5.15 -4.11
CA LEU A 52 -13.43 5.29 -2.66
C LEU A 52 -12.82 4.08 -1.93
N LEU A 53 -13.13 2.87 -2.40
CA LEU A 53 -12.64 1.63 -1.79
C LEU A 53 -11.12 1.48 -1.91
N ILE A 54 -10.55 1.85 -3.06
CA ILE A 54 -9.10 1.91 -3.24
C ILE A 54 -8.51 2.98 -2.32
N GLY A 55 -9.08 4.19 -2.27
CA GLY A 55 -8.59 5.26 -1.39
C GLY A 55 -8.57 4.85 0.09
N PHE A 56 -9.63 4.18 0.56
CA PHE A 56 -9.69 3.65 1.92
C PHE A 56 -8.61 2.59 2.17
N ALA A 57 -8.37 1.70 1.22
CA ALA A 57 -7.31 0.70 1.32
C ALA A 57 -5.91 1.35 1.35
N TYR A 58 -5.67 2.40 0.58
CA TYR A 58 -4.41 3.16 0.60
C TYR A 58 -4.20 3.91 1.92
N ALA A 59 -5.26 4.42 2.55
CA ALA A 59 -5.18 5.03 3.88
C ALA A 59 -4.59 4.07 4.94
N GLY A 60 -4.79 2.77 4.76
CA GLY A 60 -4.17 1.72 5.59
C GLY A 60 -2.64 1.72 5.57
N LEU A 61 -1.98 2.19 4.50
CA LEU A 61 -0.52 2.26 4.41
C LEU A 61 0.07 3.28 5.40
N HIS A 62 -0.57 4.45 5.55
CA HIS A 62 -0.15 5.50 6.48
C HIS A 62 -0.39 5.07 7.93
N VAL A 63 -1.55 4.49 8.22
CA VAL A 63 -1.86 3.91 9.55
C VAL A 63 -0.87 2.79 9.89
N GLY A 64 -0.59 1.90 8.92
CA GLY A 64 0.37 0.82 9.08
C GLY A 64 1.75 1.35 9.45
N SER A 65 2.23 2.40 8.77
CA SER A 65 3.51 3.04 9.05
C SER A 65 3.54 3.70 10.44
N ALA A 66 2.47 4.42 10.79
CA ALA A 66 2.30 5.07 12.09
C ALA A 66 2.32 4.08 13.26
N ILE A 67 1.76 2.88 13.09
CA ILE A 67 1.74 1.82 14.11
C ILE A 67 3.05 1.03 14.13
N THR A 68 3.62 0.76 12.96
CA THR A 68 4.83 -0.08 12.81
C THR A 68 6.06 0.58 13.43
N MET A 69 6.20 1.90 13.30
CA MET A 69 7.35 2.63 13.83
C MET A 69 7.51 2.53 15.35
N PRO A 70 6.51 2.86 16.19
CA PRO A 70 6.61 2.70 17.65
C PRO A 70 6.79 1.23 18.09
N ILE A 71 6.10 0.29 17.43
CA ILE A 71 6.25 -1.15 17.74
C ILE A 71 7.68 -1.60 17.45
N THR A 72 8.25 -1.20 16.31
CA THR A 72 9.65 -1.49 15.98
C THR A 72 10.59 -0.88 17.01
N GLY A 73 10.32 0.36 17.43
CA GLY A 73 11.04 1.04 18.51
C GLY A 73 11.10 0.23 19.80
N ALA A 74 9.94 -0.25 20.27
CA ALA A 74 9.80 -1.04 21.48
C ALA A 74 10.45 -2.43 21.37
N LEU A 75 10.29 -3.12 20.23
CA LEU A 75 10.86 -4.45 20.01
C LEU A 75 12.39 -4.42 19.98
N CYS A 76 12.99 -3.39 19.38
CA CYS A 76 14.45 -3.25 19.29
C CYS A 76 15.14 -3.05 20.65
N GLN A 77 14.42 -2.61 21.69
CA GLN A 77 14.99 -2.47 23.05
C GLN A 77 15.05 -3.78 23.83
N THR A 78 14.38 -4.82 23.35
CA THR A 78 14.40 -6.13 24.00
C THR A 78 15.77 -6.80 23.85
N SER A 79 16.05 -7.81 24.68
CA SER A 79 17.32 -8.56 24.67
C SER A 79 17.68 -9.21 23.33
N LEU A 80 16.70 -9.46 22.47
CA LEU A 80 16.88 -10.01 21.11
C LEU A 80 17.17 -8.92 20.06
N GLY A 81 17.12 -7.65 20.46
CA GLY A 81 17.45 -6.49 19.64
C GLY A 81 16.65 -6.42 18.33
N TRP A 82 17.33 -5.97 17.28
CA TRP A 82 16.74 -5.77 15.96
C TRP A 82 16.23 -7.07 15.29
N SER A 83 16.76 -8.24 15.68
CA SER A 83 16.38 -9.51 15.07
C SER A 83 14.92 -9.88 15.38
N LEU A 84 14.43 -9.48 16.57
CA LEU A 84 13.05 -9.74 17.00
C LEU A 84 12.02 -9.07 16.07
N VAL A 85 12.34 -7.89 15.54
CA VAL A 85 11.49 -7.14 14.61
C VAL A 85 11.14 -8.00 13.39
N PHE A 86 12.14 -8.66 12.81
CA PHE A 86 11.96 -9.51 11.62
C PHE A 86 11.11 -10.75 11.93
N TYR A 87 11.30 -11.36 13.10
CA TYR A 87 10.49 -12.51 13.52
C TYR A 87 9.05 -12.12 13.83
N PHE A 88 8.84 -11.00 14.51
CA PHE A 88 7.52 -10.48 14.84
C PHE A 88 6.71 -10.17 13.58
N TYR A 89 7.22 -9.32 12.69
CA TYR A 89 6.52 -8.98 11.44
C TYR A 89 6.40 -10.17 10.49
N GLY A 90 7.38 -11.08 10.50
CA GLY A 90 7.29 -12.36 9.79
C GLY A 90 6.11 -13.21 10.26
N ALA A 91 5.94 -13.37 11.57
CA ALA A 91 4.85 -14.12 12.17
C ALA A 91 3.49 -13.46 11.93
N VAL A 92 3.38 -12.14 12.14
CA VAL A 92 2.16 -11.38 11.85
C VAL A 92 1.75 -11.51 10.38
N SER A 93 2.72 -11.41 9.47
CA SER A 93 2.47 -11.56 8.04
C SER A 93 2.03 -12.99 7.67
N PHE A 94 2.55 -14.01 8.34
CA PHE A 94 2.12 -15.39 8.14
C PHE A 94 0.68 -15.63 8.60
N VAL A 95 0.32 -15.12 9.79
CA VAL A 95 -1.06 -15.18 10.31
C VAL A 95 -2.01 -14.42 9.38
N TYR A 96 -1.63 -13.23 8.93
CA TYR A 96 -2.42 -12.46 7.97
C TYR A 96 -2.62 -13.21 6.65
N CYS A 97 -1.57 -13.87 6.14
CA CYS A 97 -1.65 -14.72 4.95
C CYS A 97 -2.64 -15.86 5.12
N MET A 98 -2.64 -16.54 6.28
CA MET A 98 -3.63 -17.58 6.58
C MET A 98 -5.06 -17.03 6.61
N ILE A 99 -5.28 -15.88 7.26
CA ILE A 99 -6.58 -15.21 7.27
C ILE A 99 -7.00 -14.87 5.85
N TRP A 100 -6.10 -14.30 5.04
CA TRP A 100 -6.38 -13.94 3.66
C TRP A 100 -6.87 -15.14 2.84
N PHE A 101 -6.16 -16.27 2.90
CA PHE A 101 -6.57 -17.50 2.20
C PHE A 101 -7.90 -18.09 2.68
N MET A 102 -8.30 -17.84 3.92
CA MET A 102 -9.58 -18.33 4.46
C MET A 102 -10.79 -17.44 4.10
N PHE A 103 -10.56 -16.15 3.84
CA PHE A 103 -11.65 -15.16 3.73
C PHE A 103 -11.75 -14.49 2.36
N VAL A 104 -10.65 -14.35 1.63
CA VAL A 104 -10.61 -13.62 0.36
C VAL A 104 -10.61 -14.58 -0.81
N TYR A 105 -11.50 -14.31 -1.77
CA TYR A 105 -11.64 -15.08 -3.01
C TYR A 105 -11.42 -14.15 -4.20
N ASP A 106 -10.80 -14.66 -5.27
CA ASP A 106 -10.46 -13.86 -6.45
C ASP A 106 -11.71 -13.33 -7.16
N GLU A 107 -12.78 -14.12 -7.20
CA GLU A 107 -14.05 -13.76 -7.83
C GLU A 107 -15.21 -13.83 -6.82
N PRO A 108 -16.17 -12.89 -6.87
CA PRO A 108 -17.41 -12.97 -6.10
C PRO A 108 -18.18 -14.28 -6.31
N LYS A 109 -18.04 -14.91 -7.48
CA LYS A 109 -18.70 -16.17 -7.83
C LYS A 109 -18.25 -17.36 -7.01
N LEU A 110 -16.97 -17.35 -6.65
CA LEU A 110 -16.29 -18.43 -5.91
C LEU A 110 -16.49 -18.28 -4.41
N ASN A 111 -16.89 -17.10 -3.92
CA ASN A 111 -17.09 -16.86 -2.51
C ASN A 111 -18.38 -17.55 -2.03
N PRO A 112 -18.31 -18.53 -1.11
CA PRO A 112 -19.50 -19.21 -0.59
C PRO A 112 -20.27 -18.38 0.44
N ARG A 113 -19.69 -17.29 0.96
CA ARG A 113 -20.26 -16.46 2.03
C ARG A 113 -20.97 -15.21 1.53
N ILE A 114 -20.93 -14.94 0.23
CA ILE A 114 -21.56 -13.75 -0.36
C ILE A 114 -23.08 -13.89 -0.44
N SER A 115 -23.81 -12.80 -0.19
CA SER A 115 -25.25 -12.76 -0.38
C SER A 115 -25.62 -12.85 -1.87
N MET A 116 -26.70 -13.56 -2.20
CA MET A 116 -27.15 -13.69 -3.59
C MET A 116 -27.48 -12.33 -4.23
N LYS A 117 -27.99 -11.38 -3.42
CA LYS A 117 -28.26 -10.00 -3.88
C LYS A 117 -26.97 -9.29 -4.30
N GLU A 118 -25.95 -9.37 -3.45
CA GLU A 118 -24.66 -8.73 -3.68
C GLU A 118 -23.92 -9.39 -4.83
N LYS A 119 -23.94 -10.72 -4.91
CA LYS A 119 -23.39 -11.48 -6.04
C LYS A 119 -23.99 -11.04 -7.37
N THR A 120 -25.32 -10.94 -7.45
CA THR A 120 -26.01 -10.51 -8.67
C THR A 120 -25.65 -9.07 -9.03
N TYR A 121 -25.57 -8.18 -8.03
CA TYR A 121 -25.17 -6.79 -8.22
C TYR A 121 -23.73 -6.65 -8.72
N LEU A 122 -22.77 -7.38 -8.14
CA LEU A 122 -21.37 -7.33 -8.57
C LEU A 122 -21.21 -7.93 -9.97
N GLU A 123 -21.91 -9.01 -10.29
CA GLU A 123 -21.90 -9.62 -11.63
C GLU A 123 -22.50 -8.71 -12.71
N SER A 124 -23.51 -7.91 -12.38
CA SER A 124 -24.12 -6.98 -13.34
C SER A 124 -23.31 -5.70 -13.54
N THR A 125 -22.55 -5.27 -12.52
CA THR A 125 -21.96 -3.93 -12.45
C THR A 125 -20.46 -3.93 -12.66
N CYS A 126 -19.76 -5.00 -12.27
CA CYS A 126 -18.34 -5.15 -12.51
C CYS A 126 -18.13 -5.68 -13.93
N PRO A 127 -17.37 -4.99 -14.80
CA PRO A 127 -17.04 -5.50 -16.12
C PRO A 127 -16.34 -6.85 -15.92
N VAL A 128 -16.87 -7.91 -16.55
CA VAL A 128 -16.30 -9.26 -16.48
C VAL A 128 -14.81 -9.16 -16.78
N ILE A 129 -13.97 -9.34 -15.76
CA ILE A 129 -12.52 -9.42 -15.96
C ILE A 129 -12.27 -10.71 -16.74
N MET A 130 -12.25 -10.56 -18.05
CA MET A 130 -11.53 -11.41 -18.99
C MET A 130 -11.73 -12.92 -18.83
N LYS A 131 -12.80 -13.44 -19.44
CA LYS A 131 -12.70 -14.73 -20.14
C LYS A 131 -12.52 -14.61 -21.66
N ASN A 132 -12.61 -13.40 -22.25
CA ASN A 132 -12.65 -13.23 -23.71
C ASN A 132 -11.73 -12.13 -24.30
N SER A 133 -10.62 -11.75 -23.66
CA SER A 133 -9.59 -10.96 -24.37
C SER A 133 -8.61 -11.87 -25.12
N GLN A 134 -9.10 -12.55 -26.16
CA GLN A 134 -8.24 -13.22 -27.16
C GLN A 134 -7.44 -12.22 -28.03
N GLY A 135 -7.54 -10.92 -27.76
CA GLY A 135 -6.79 -9.87 -28.46
C GLY A 135 -5.40 -9.65 -27.85
N LYS A 136 -4.41 -9.37 -28.71
CA LYS A 136 -3.09 -8.89 -28.27
C LYS A 136 -3.26 -7.59 -27.50
N ILE A 137 -2.69 -7.53 -26.28
CA ILE A 137 -2.62 -6.29 -25.50
C ILE A 137 -1.86 -5.25 -26.33
N PRO A 138 -2.42 -4.05 -26.60
CA PRO A 138 -1.79 -3.05 -27.45
C PRO A 138 -0.69 -2.28 -26.70
N ILE A 139 0.40 -2.97 -26.35
CA ILE A 139 1.53 -2.45 -25.56
C ILE A 139 2.08 -1.17 -26.19
N LYS A 140 2.26 -1.15 -27.52
CA LYS A 140 2.80 0.00 -28.23
C LYS A 140 1.92 1.24 -28.04
N SER A 141 0.61 1.11 -28.15
CA SER A 141 -0.34 2.22 -27.98
C SER A 141 -0.35 2.74 -26.54
N ILE A 142 -0.22 1.85 -25.55
CA ILE A 142 -0.13 2.21 -24.13
C ILE A 142 1.17 3.01 -23.89
N LEU A 143 2.30 2.52 -24.38
CA LEU A 143 3.61 3.17 -24.22
C LEU A 143 3.74 4.49 -25.00
N THR A 144 2.95 4.73 -26.04
CA THR A 144 2.94 6.01 -26.77
C THR A 144 1.91 7.00 -26.23
N SER A 145 1.13 6.63 -25.21
CA SER A 145 0.05 7.45 -24.66
C SER A 145 0.58 8.50 -23.69
N LEU A 146 0.32 9.78 -23.97
CA LEU A 146 0.74 10.90 -23.12
C LEU A 146 0.16 10.82 -21.68
N PRO A 147 -1.13 10.47 -21.47
CA PRO A 147 -1.66 10.24 -20.13
C PRO A 147 -0.92 9.20 -19.30
N VAL A 148 -0.39 8.14 -19.93
CA VAL A 148 0.36 7.08 -19.24
C VAL A 148 1.69 7.63 -18.71
N TRP A 149 2.41 8.38 -19.54
CA TRP A 149 3.66 9.03 -19.11
C TRP A 149 3.45 10.10 -18.04
N ALA A 150 2.39 10.91 -18.17
CA ALA A 150 2.04 11.88 -17.14
C ALA A 150 1.78 11.20 -15.79
N PHE A 151 1.04 10.09 -15.79
CA PHE A 151 0.79 9.29 -14.58
C PHE A 151 2.08 8.69 -13.99
N ILE A 152 2.98 8.17 -14.83
CA ILE A 152 4.27 7.62 -14.38
C ILE A 152 5.11 8.70 -13.69
N VAL A 153 5.24 9.88 -14.29
CA VAL A 153 6.03 10.99 -13.71
C VAL A 153 5.45 11.44 -12.37
N VAL A 154 4.12 11.54 -12.27
CA VAL A 154 3.45 11.87 -11.01
C VAL A 154 3.72 10.82 -9.94
N ASN A 155 3.60 9.52 -10.25
CA ASN A 155 3.88 8.45 -9.28
C ASN A 155 5.33 8.45 -8.82
N ILE A 156 6.30 8.67 -9.73
CA ILE A 156 7.71 8.81 -9.37
C ILE A 156 7.89 9.96 -8.36
N GLY A 157 7.23 11.10 -8.58
CA GLY A 157 7.29 12.23 -7.66
C GLY A 157 6.72 11.91 -6.28
N ILE A 158 5.57 11.23 -6.23
CA ILE A 158 4.92 10.80 -4.99
C ILE A 158 5.81 9.81 -4.24
N ASP A 159 6.28 8.76 -4.91
CA ASP A 159 7.16 7.75 -4.31
C ASP A 159 8.46 8.39 -3.82
N TRP A 160 9.08 9.27 -4.60
CA TRP A 160 10.29 9.98 -4.20
C TRP A 160 10.06 10.80 -2.94
N ASN A 161 8.95 11.55 -2.86
CA ASN A 161 8.59 12.32 -1.68
C ASN A 161 8.43 11.39 -0.47
N LEU A 162 7.60 10.35 -0.59
CA LEU A 162 7.33 9.39 0.48
C LEU A 162 8.62 8.75 1.01
N TYR A 163 9.49 8.24 0.14
CA TYR A 163 10.74 7.62 0.55
C TYR A 163 11.70 8.63 1.17
N THR A 164 11.77 9.86 0.64
CA THR A 164 12.60 10.92 1.20
C THR A 164 12.18 11.24 2.63
N PHE A 165 10.89 11.38 2.91
CA PHE A 165 10.42 11.59 4.28
C PHE A 165 10.69 10.36 5.17
N LEU A 166 10.45 9.15 4.66
CA LEU A 166 10.68 7.90 5.37
C LEU A 166 12.13 7.69 5.80
N THR A 167 13.09 8.11 4.99
CA THR A 167 14.51 7.97 5.33
C THR A 167 15.06 9.19 6.06
N SER A 168 14.71 10.40 5.61
CA SER A 168 15.32 11.63 6.11
C SER A 168 14.80 12.03 7.47
N VAL A 169 13.51 11.83 7.78
CA VAL A 169 12.95 12.21 9.09
C VAL A 169 13.62 11.43 10.24
N PRO A 170 13.70 10.08 10.22
CA PRO A 170 14.34 9.35 11.31
C PRO A 170 15.85 9.63 11.40
N THR A 171 16.50 9.87 10.26
CA THR A 171 17.93 10.17 10.20
C THR A 171 18.22 11.55 10.80
N TYR A 172 17.45 12.56 10.43
CA TYR A 172 17.57 13.93 10.94
C TYR A 172 17.31 14.00 12.45
N MET A 173 16.24 13.36 12.92
CA MET A 173 15.89 13.28 14.34
C MET A 173 17.02 12.64 15.18
N ARG A 174 17.71 11.64 14.63
CA ARG A 174 18.85 10.98 15.28
C ARG A 174 20.15 11.79 15.20
N GLU A 175 20.52 12.26 14.01
CA GLU A 175 21.86 12.79 13.74
C GLU A 175 22.00 14.27 14.08
N VAL A 176 20.93 15.05 13.90
CA VAL A 176 20.94 16.50 14.14
C VAL A 176 20.31 16.85 15.48
N LEU A 177 19.16 16.24 15.80
CA LEU A 177 18.44 16.53 17.04
C LEU A 177 18.84 15.62 18.21
N HIS A 178 19.70 14.62 17.95
CA HIS A 178 20.25 13.72 18.96
C HIS A 178 19.21 13.02 19.83
N PHE A 179 18.02 12.75 19.28
CA PHE A 179 16.99 12.00 20.01
C PHE A 179 17.37 10.53 20.18
N ASP A 180 17.05 9.99 21.36
CA ASP A 180 17.17 8.58 21.65
C ASP A 180 16.31 7.74 20.70
N PHE A 181 16.75 6.51 20.43
CA PHE A 181 16.11 5.62 19.45
C PHE A 181 14.58 5.47 19.64
N GLN A 182 14.11 5.40 20.88
CA GLN A 182 12.68 5.27 21.19
C GLN A 182 11.89 6.54 20.91
N GLN A 183 12.44 7.69 21.33
CA GLN A 183 11.84 8.98 21.05
C GLN A 183 11.81 9.23 19.54
N ASN A 184 12.89 8.88 18.84
CA ASN A 184 12.97 8.96 17.39
C ASN A 184 11.89 8.10 16.70
N ALA A 185 11.71 6.85 17.14
CA ALA A 185 10.68 5.96 16.58
C ALA A 185 9.26 6.51 16.76
N LEU A 186 8.96 7.13 17.91
CA LEU A 186 7.66 7.76 18.19
C LEU A 186 7.49 9.09 17.43
N LEU A 187 8.51 9.95 17.42
CA LEU A 187 8.47 11.25 16.75
C LEU A 187 8.38 11.08 15.23
N SER A 188 9.11 10.10 14.69
CA SER A 188 9.08 9.78 13.25
C SER A 188 7.74 9.18 12.81
N SER A 189 6.91 8.66 13.72
CA SER A 189 5.58 8.17 13.36
C SER A 189 4.54 9.29 13.20
N LEU A 190 4.77 10.47 13.81
CA LEU A 190 3.84 11.59 13.79
C LEU A 190 3.53 12.13 12.39
N PRO A 191 4.51 12.32 11.47
CA PRO A 191 4.22 12.74 10.10
C PRO A 191 3.22 11.82 9.40
N TYR A 192 3.30 10.50 9.61
CA TYR A 192 2.38 9.54 8.99
C TYR A 192 0.96 9.64 9.56
N ILE A 193 0.83 9.91 10.85
CA ILE A 193 -0.48 10.21 11.46
C ILE A 193 -1.05 11.50 10.85
N GLY A 194 -0.20 12.53 10.69
CA GLY A 194 -0.56 13.78 10.01
C GLY A 194 -1.01 13.55 8.57
N MET A 195 -0.28 12.74 7.80
CA MET A 195 -0.66 12.36 6.44
C MET A 195 -2.00 11.64 6.41
N TRP A 196 -2.23 10.69 7.32
CA TRP A 196 -3.50 9.98 7.42
C TRP A 196 -4.67 10.92 7.74
N ILE A 197 -4.51 11.81 8.71
CA ILE A 197 -5.54 12.83 9.03
C ILE A 197 -5.76 13.76 7.85
N GLY A 198 -4.69 14.22 7.19
CA GLY A 198 -4.75 15.03 5.99
C GLY A 198 -5.55 14.35 4.89
N GLN A 199 -5.28 13.08 4.61
CA GLN A 199 -5.99 12.29 3.61
C GLN A 199 -7.49 12.19 3.90
N LEU A 200 -7.89 12.02 5.18
CA LEU A 200 -9.30 12.03 5.57
C LEU A 200 -9.96 13.39 5.35
N ILE A 201 -9.27 14.49 5.70
CA ILE A 201 -9.79 15.85 5.52
C ILE A 201 -9.94 16.18 4.03
N PHE A 202 -8.91 15.93 3.22
CA PHE A 202 -8.95 16.18 1.78
C PHE A 202 -9.97 15.26 1.07
N GLY A 203 -10.11 14.01 1.51
CA GLY A 203 -11.17 13.12 1.06
C GLY A 203 -12.57 13.69 1.32
N TRP A 204 -12.81 14.18 2.55
CA TRP A 204 -14.07 14.82 2.91
C TRP A 204 -14.34 16.10 2.11
N ILE A 205 -13.32 16.94 1.91
CA ILE A 205 -13.42 18.15 1.08
C ILE A 205 -13.76 17.78 -0.37
N SER A 206 -13.09 16.76 -0.92
CA SER A 206 -13.37 16.23 -2.26
C SER A 206 -14.82 15.80 -2.40
N ASP A 207 -15.34 15.05 -1.43
CA ASP A 207 -16.73 14.57 -1.44
C ASP A 207 -17.73 15.73 -1.36
N ILE A 208 -17.45 16.78 -0.59
CA ILE A 208 -18.28 17.99 -0.55
C ILE A 208 -18.27 18.71 -1.90
N LEU A 209 -17.10 18.90 -2.51
CA LEU A 209 -16.97 19.58 -3.80
C LEU A 209 -17.73 18.85 -4.91
N LEU A 210 -17.73 17.52 -4.88
CA LEU A 210 -18.45 16.67 -5.82
C LEU A 210 -19.96 16.65 -5.55
N THR A 211 -20.37 16.46 -4.29
CA THR A 211 -21.80 16.35 -3.91
C THR A 211 -22.54 17.67 -4.12
N ARG A 212 -21.86 18.79 -3.87
CA ARG A 212 -22.41 20.13 -4.11
C ARG A 212 -22.27 20.60 -5.56
N ARG A 213 -21.74 19.75 -6.46
CA ARG A 213 -21.51 20.04 -7.90
C ARG A 213 -20.75 21.34 -8.17
N ILE A 214 -19.84 21.72 -7.27
CA ILE A 214 -19.05 22.95 -7.39
C ILE A 214 -17.99 22.80 -8.49
N LEU A 215 -17.41 21.59 -8.60
CA LEU A 215 -16.39 21.25 -9.59
C LEU A 215 -16.72 19.94 -10.30
N THR A 216 -16.23 19.77 -11.53
CA THR A 216 -16.35 18.50 -12.26
C THR A 216 -15.41 17.44 -11.69
N LEU A 217 -15.80 16.16 -11.80
CA LEU A 217 -15.04 15.00 -11.31
C LEU A 217 -13.57 15.03 -11.74
N SER A 218 -13.32 15.41 -12.99
CA SER A 218 -11.97 15.48 -13.57
C SER A 218 -11.11 16.57 -12.93
N VAL A 219 -11.71 17.71 -12.57
CA VAL A 219 -10.99 18.82 -11.94
C VAL A 219 -10.71 18.50 -10.48
N VAL A 220 -11.68 17.95 -9.75
CA VAL A 220 -11.48 17.52 -8.35
C VAL A 220 -10.37 16.47 -8.26
N ARG A 221 -10.38 15.45 -9.13
CA ARG A 221 -9.32 14.43 -9.14
C ARG A 221 -7.95 15.00 -9.43
N LYS A 222 -7.82 15.94 -10.37
CA LYS A 222 -6.53 16.61 -10.65
C LYS A 222 -6.08 17.44 -9.46
N LEU A 223 -6.99 18.20 -8.87
CA LEU A 223 -6.71 19.12 -7.76
C LEU A 223 -6.32 18.36 -6.49
N MET A 224 -7.04 17.29 -6.15
CA MET A 224 -6.71 16.42 -5.01
C MET A 224 -5.39 15.68 -5.21
N ASN A 225 -5.09 15.15 -6.40
CA ASN A 225 -3.77 14.56 -6.68
C ASN A 225 -2.63 15.58 -6.65
N SER A 226 -2.91 16.88 -6.84
CA SER A 226 -1.86 17.91 -6.85
C SER A 226 -1.64 18.55 -5.47
N ILE A 227 -2.63 18.48 -4.58
CA ILE A 227 -2.63 19.21 -3.29
C ILE A 227 -2.67 18.25 -2.08
N GLY A 228 -3.33 17.10 -2.23
CA GLY A 228 -3.68 16.22 -1.11
C GLY A 228 -2.81 14.95 -0.96
N GLU A 229 -1.85 14.72 -1.85
CA GLU A 229 -0.83 13.66 -1.73
C GLU A 229 0.42 14.19 -1.03
#